data_AF-A0AA35SLW0-F1
#
_entry.id   AF-A0AA35SLW0-F1
#
_cell.length_a   1.000
_cell.length_b   1.000
_cell.length_c   1.000
_cell.angle_alpha   90.00
_cell.angle_beta   90.00
_cell.angle_gamma   90.00
#
_symmetry.space_group_name_H-M   'P 1'
#
loop_
_entity.id
_entity.type
_entity.pdbx_description
1 polymer ?
#
loop_
_entity_poly.entity_id
_entity_poly.type
_entity_poly.pdbx_seq_one_letter_code
_entity_poly.pdbx_strand_id
1 'polypeptide(L)'
;MDRNCVSSTCLRRRRGSTSVGSSGLHYLVCSAVIISVIILQLPSASFAAGSSAGSGEGRDGSSSGSGTAPSSIPLNFIFLSSDNPRLRTSGSIPAVDIALEMVTQSGILGKYKLQYTEALDSQCDRTQSLDMFHEAVRKRKGETFVQNIAIIGAGCSVATLPVAEICHYYNLPMLSWSSTAAELSNRRKFRSNYRLAPSEKLHSPGLAALIRHYQWAQVAMLTQLESLFIEVLTS
;
A
#
# COMPACT_ATOMS: atom_id res chain seq x y z
N MET A 1 -43.15 -35.29 -12.26
CA MET A 1 -43.31 -36.67 -12.76
C MET A 1 -42.00 -37.05 -13.40
N ASP A 2 -41.16 -37.96 -12.91
CA ASP A 2 -41.15 -38.84 -11.74
C ASP A 2 -39.69 -39.36 -11.63
N ARG A 3 -39.08 -39.35 -10.42
CA ARG A 3 -38.71 -40.53 -9.59
C ARG A 3 -37.49 -41.33 -10.12
N ASN A 4 -36.44 -41.62 -9.35
CA ASN A 4 -36.46 -42.34 -8.07
C ASN A 4 -35.16 -42.18 -7.27
N CYS A 5 -35.32 -42.01 -5.97
CA CYS A 5 -34.38 -42.30 -4.90
C CYS A 5 -34.97 -43.49 -4.13
N VAL A 6 -34.24 -44.59 -3.88
CA VAL A 6 -34.63 -45.61 -2.89
C VAL A 6 -33.40 -46.15 -2.16
N SER A 7 -33.48 -45.97 -0.85
CA SER A 7 -32.60 -46.39 0.24
C SER A 7 -32.84 -47.85 0.65
N SER A 8 -31.85 -48.55 1.23
CA SER A 8 -31.99 -49.15 2.59
C SER A 8 -30.78 -49.99 3.04
N THR A 9 -30.19 -49.52 4.13
CA THR A 9 -29.51 -50.18 5.26
C THR A 9 -29.76 -51.68 5.48
N CYS A 10 -28.71 -52.45 5.83
CA CYS A 10 -28.84 -53.59 6.75
C CYS A 10 -27.59 -53.78 7.63
N LEU A 11 -27.84 -53.92 8.92
CA LEU A 11 -26.92 -53.96 10.06
C LEU A 11 -26.51 -55.40 10.44
N ARG A 12 -25.42 -55.49 11.22
CA ARG A 12 -25.09 -56.49 12.30
C ARG A 12 -23.90 -57.42 11.96
N ARG A 13 -22.68 -57.26 12.51
CA ARG A 13 -22.12 -57.24 13.90
C ARG A 13 -21.72 -58.64 14.43
N ARG A 14 -20.40 -58.87 14.59
CA ARG A 14 -19.70 -59.49 15.76
C ARG A 14 -18.18 -59.30 15.59
N ARG A 15 -17.54 -58.40 16.34
CA ARG A 15 -16.79 -58.59 17.61
C ARG A 15 -15.51 -59.45 17.49
N GLY A 16 -14.37 -58.76 17.56
CA GLY A 16 -13.08 -59.22 18.09
C GLY A 16 -12.43 -58.03 18.80
N SER A 17 -11.92 -58.24 20.01
CA SER A 17 -11.45 -57.25 20.98
C SER A 17 -9.98 -57.49 21.28
N THR A 18 -9.14 -56.45 21.26
CA THR A 18 -7.90 -56.22 22.07
C THR A 18 -7.33 -54.86 21.63
N SER A 19 -7.39 -53.78 22.43
CA SER A 19 -6.52 -53.36 23.55
C SER A 19 -5.32 -52.45 23.14
N VAL A 20 -5.40 -51.19 23.60
CA VAL A 20 -4.33 -50.30 24.13
C VAL A 20 -3.34 -49.64 23.15
N GLY A 21 -3.22 -48.29 23.26
CA GLY A 21 -2.06 -47.52 22.77
C GLY A 21 -2.32 -46.04 22.50
N SER A 22 -2.52 -45.22 23.55
CA SER A 22 -2.71 -43.77 23.49
C SER A 22 -1.36 -43.04 23.62
N SER A 23 -0.85 -42.44 22.53
CA SER A 23 0.41 -41.68 22.52
C SER A 23 0.38 -40.45 21.59
N GLY A 24 -0.72 -39.69 21.58
CA GLY A 24 -0.83 -38.42 20.82
C GLY A 24 -0.97 -37.17 21.70
N LEU A 25 -1.15 -37.34 23.01
CA LEU A 25 -1.48 -36.28 23.97
C LEU A 25 -0.24 -35.52 24.51
N HIS A 26 0.96 -35.76 23.98
CA HIS A 26 2.21 -35.15 24.46
C HIS A 26 2.55 -33.81 23.80
N TYR A 27 2.01 -33.49 22.62
CA TYR A 27 2.31 -32.23 21.94
C TYR A 27 1.48 -31.04 22.43
N LEU A 28 0.30 -31.29 23.02
CA LEU A 28 -0.61 -30.23 23.47
C LEU A 28 -0.37 -29.74 24.91
N VAL A 29 0.45 -30.44 25.70
CA VAL A 29 0.74 -30.06 27.09
C VAL A 29 2.00 -29.19 27.21
N CYS A 30 2.86 -29.17 26.18
CA CYS A 30 4.15 -28.47 26.26
C CYS A 30 4.09 -26.96 25.94
N SER A 31 3.12 -26.48 25.14
CA SER A 31 2.98 -25.03 24.91
C SER A 31 2.23 -24.30 26.03
N ALA A 32 1.44 -25.03 26.84
CA ALA A 32 0.70 -24.46 27.97
C ALA A 32 1.59 -24.15 29.19
N VAL A 33 2.80 -24.73 29.28
CA VAL A 33 3.75 -24.46 30.38
C VAL A 33 4.46 -23.11 30.20
N ILE A 34 4.58 -22.60 28.97
CA ILE A 34 5.22 -21.30 28.70
C ILE A 34 4.33 -20.13 29.17
N ILE A 35 3.02 -20.35 29.27
CA ILE A 35 2.05 -19.33 29.68
C ILE A 35 1.98 -19.14 31.21
N SER A 36 2.57 -20.03 32.01
CA SER A 36 2.38 -20.00 33.48
C SER A 36 3.60 -19.68 34.34
N VAL A 37 4.80 -19.43 33.80
CA VAL A 37 6.00 -19.34 34.66
C VAL A 37 6.48 -17.93 35.02
N ILE A 38 6.22 -16.84 34.29
CA ILE A 38 6.86 -15.56 34.67
C ILE A 38 5.93 -14.34 34.52
N ILE A 39 4.79 -14.40 35.19
CA ILE A 39 4.18 -13.22 35.81
C ILE A 39 4.29 -13.46 37.32
N LEU A 40 5.37 -13.04 37.96
CA LEU A 40 5.48 -12.77 39.42
C LEU A 40 6.94 -12.44 39.78
N GLN A 41 7.32 -11.16 39.66
CA GLN A 41 7.91 -10.33 40.73
C GLN A 41 8.58 -9.04 40.17
N LEU A 42 7.91 -7.91 40.42
CA LEU A 42 8.51 -6.56 40.63
C LEU A 42 8.94 -6.47 42.12
N PRO A 43 9.63 -5.43 42.69
CA PRO A 43 10.14 -4.15 42.16
C PRO A 43 11.56 -3.71 42.66
N SER A 44 11.98 -2.51 42.24
CA SER A 44 12.88 -1.50 42.89
C SER A 44 14.40 -1.77 43.07
N ALA A 45 15.24 -0.90 42.48
CA ALA A 45 16.04 0.12 43.18
C ALA A 45 17.11 0.76 42.26
N SER A 46 17.33 2.06 42.49
CA SER A 46 18.25 2.98 41.82
C SER A 46 19.73 2.59 41.92
N PHE A 47 20.55 3.04 40.96
CA PHE A 47 21.89 3.59 41.26
C PHE A 47 22.29 4.66 40.24
N ALA A 48 22.88 5.72 40.77
CA ALA A 48 23.19 6.99 40.12
C ALA A 48 24.67 7.11 39.70
N ALA A 49 24.99 8.29 39.13
CA ALA A 49 26.29 8.89 38.79
C ALA A 49 26.90 8.44 37.45
N GLY A 50 27.35 9.30 36.54
CA GLY A 50 27.67 10.74 36.52
C GLY A 50 28.83 10.90 35.52
N SER A 51 28.70 11.67 34.43
CA SER A 51 29.08 13.09 34.28
C SER A 51 30.35 13.29 33.42
N SER A 52 30.21 14.08 32.35
CA SER A 52 31.10 15.19 31.88
C SER A 52 30.80 15.44 30.38
N ALA A 53 30.35 16.59 29.90
CA ALA A 53 30.77 18.01 30.00
C ALA A 53 31.69 18.45 28.84
N GLY A 54 31.32 19.57 28.19
CA GLY A 54 32.02 20.25 27.09
C GLY A 54 31.00 20.76 26.05
N SER A 55 30.36 21.94 26.14
CA SER A 55 30.81 23.35 26.28
C SER A 55 31.27 24.00 24.97
N GLY A 56 30.64 25.13 24.59
CA GLY A 56 31.17 26.14 23.67
C GLY A 56 30.23 26.56 22.52
N GLU A 57 29.38 27.58 22.76
CA GLU A 57 29.38 28.89 22.05
C GLU A 57 28.66 28.90 20.67
N GLY A 58 27.59 29.66 20.41
CA GLY A 58 27.25 30.99 20.88
C GLY A 58 27.75 32.03 19.87
N ARG A 59 26.94 32.35 18.84
CA ARG A 59 27.13 33.52 17.99
C ARG A 59 25.86 33.87 17.21
N ASP A 60 25.15 34.85 17.76
CA ASP A 60 24.13 35.63 17.07
C ASP A 60 24.78 36.57 16.04
N GLY A 61 24.13 36.70 14.89
CA GLY A 61 24.53 37.61 13.82
C GLY A 61 23.32 37.96 12.96
N SER A 62 22.66 39.07 13.32
CA SER A 62 21.57 39.71 12.60
C SER A 62 21.96 40.16 11.18
N SER A 63 21.04 40.04 10.22
CA SER A 63 20.73 41.07 9.19
C SER A 63 19.65 40.50 8.24
N SER A 64 18.44 41.04 8.29
CA SER A 64 17.91 42.08 7.39
C SER A 64 17.22 41.51 6.15
N GLY A 65 15.91 41.71 6.05
CA GLY A 65 15.14 41.38 4.84
C GLY A 65 13.67 41.13 5.11
N SER A 66 12.98 42.09 5.71
CA SER A 66 11.52 42.16 5.74
C SER A 66 10.98 42.38 4.33
N GLY A 67 10.84 41.31 3.57
CA GLY A 67 9.85 41.20 2.52
C GLY A 67 8.86 40.15 2.99
N THR A 68 7.72 40.57 3.55
CA THR A 68 6.57 39.67 3.70
C THR A 68 6.15 39.25 2.30
N ALA A 69 6.74 38.15 1.81
CA ALA A 69 6.23 37.44 0.66
C ALA A 69 4.72 37.26 0.89
N PRO A 70 3.86 37.51 -0.11
CA PRO A 70 2.42 37.32 0.07
C PRO A 70 2.22 35.91 0.62
N SER A 71 1.51 35.81 1.75
CA SER A 71 1.33 34.55 2.48
C SER A 71 0.64 33.55 1.56
N SER A 72 1.44 32.75 0.85
CA SER A 72 0.95 31.83 -0.16
C SER A 72 0.13 30.75 0.54
N ILE A 73 -1.11 30.54 0.09
CA ILE A 73 -1.99 29.54 0.69
C ILE A 73 -1.47 28.16 0.28
N PRO A 74 -1.07 27.29 1.23
CA PRO A 74 -0.52 25.99 0.89
C PRO A 74 -1.62 25.06 0.38
N LEU A 75 -1.40 24.48 -0.80
CA LEU A 75 -2.20 23.39 -1.35
C LEU A 75 -1.42 22.09 -1.15
N ASN A 76 -1.92 21.23 -0.24
CA ASN A 76 -1.26 19.98 0.07
C ASN A 76 -1.84 18.84 -0.77
N PHE A 77 -0.98 17.94 -1.25
CA PHE A 77 -1.40 16.66 -1.80
C PHE A 77 -0.66 15.52 -1.10
N ILE A 78 -1.26 14.33 -1.13
CA ILE A 78 -0.65 13.11 -0.61
C ILE A 78 0.25 12.54 -1.69
N PHE A 79 1.52 12.28 -1.38
CA PHE A 79 2.45 11.62 -2.29
C PHE A 79 2.78 10.20 -1.79
N LEU A 80 2.42 9.20 -2.59
CA LEU A 80 2.66 7.79 -2.32
C LEU A 80 3.74 7.25 -3.26
N SER A 81 4.88 6.92 -2.65
CA SER A 81 5.98 6.18 -3.25
C SER A 81 5.99 4.74 -2.72
N SER A 82 6.92 3.94 -3.21
CA SER A 82 7.15 2.56 -2.79
C SER A 82 8.65 2.31 -2.78
N ASP A 83 9.19 1.83 -1.67
CA ASP A 83 10.57 1.34 -1.57
C ASP A 83 10.58 -0.09 -1.03
N ASN A 84 10.65 -1.06 -1.93
CA ASN A 84 10.76 -2.46 -1.57
C ASN A 84 11.68 -3.18 -2.57
N PRO A 85 12.15 -4.41 -2.26
CA PRO A 85 13.07 -5.14 -3.14
C PRO A 85 12.51 -5.43 -4.55
N ARG A 86 11.19 -5.47 -4.74
CA ARG A 86 10.54 -5.75 -6.03
C ARG A 86 10.33 -4.49 -6.86
N LEU A 87 10.08 -3.35 -6.23
CA LEU A 87 9.85 -2.08 -6.89
C LEU A 87 10.38 -0.91 -6.04
N ARG A 88 11.34 -0.18 -6.60
CA ARG A 88 11.89 1.04 -6.00
C ARG A 88 11.45 2.25 -6.81
N THR A 89 10.63 3.08 -6.18
CA THR A 89 10.10 4.31 -6.77
C THR A 89 10.50 5.55 -5.98
N SER A 90 11.33 5.42 -4.95
CA SER A 90 11.92 6.54 -4.20
C SER A 90 12.66 7.53 -5.09
N GLY A 91 13.22 7.09 -6.22
CA GLY A 91 13.81 7.96 -7.25
C GLY A 91 12.85 8.96 -7.90
N SER A 92 11.53 8.81 -7.72
CA SER A 92 10.55 9.79 -8.18
C SER A 92 10.44 11.04 -7.30
N ILE A 93 10.87 10.96 -6.02
CA ILE A 93 10.84 12.08 -5.07
C ILE A 93 11.61 13.31 -5.61
N PRO A 94 12.90 13.21 -6.02
CA PRO A 94 13.62 14.35 -6.54
C PRO A 94 13.02 14.89 -7.85
N ALA A 95 12.40 14.05 -8.68
CA ALA A 95 11.73 14.49 -9.89
C ALA A 95 10.48 15.34 -9.57
N VAL A 96 9.73 14.96 -8.53
CA VAL A 96 8.59 15.74 -8.04
C VAL A 96 9.05 17.05 -7.42
N ASP A 97 10.14 17.06 -6.66
CA ASP A 97 10.68 18.28 -6.05
C ASP A 97 11.09 19.32 -7.10
N ILE A 98 11.80 18.88 -8.15
CA ILE A 98 12.14 19.74 -9.29
C ILE A 98 10.87 20.26 -9.97
N ALA A 99 9.85 19.42 -10.16
CA ALA A 99 8.60 19.84 -10.77
C ALA A 99 7.84 20.88 -9.92
N LEU A 100 7.85 20.75 -8.59
CA LEU A 100 7.24 21.73 -7.69
C LEU A 100 7.97 23.07 -7.71
N GLU A 101 9.30 23.04 -7.82
CA GLU A 101 10.09 24.25 -8.01
C GLU A 101 9.72 24.94 -9.33
N MET A 102 9.69 24.19 -10.44
CA MET A 102 9.30 24.73 -11.75
C MET A 102 7.89 25.32 -11.75
N VAL A 103 6.92 24.64 -11.12
CA VAL A 103 5.54 25.15 -10.99
C VAL A 103 5.51 26.44 -10.17
N THR A 104 6.27 26.50 -9.08
CA THR A 104 6.35 27.70 -8.24
C THR A 104 6.99 28.87 -8.99
N GLN A 105 8.09 28.61 -9.72
CA GLN A 105 8.79 29.61 -10.54
C GLN A 105 7.93 30.12 -11.69
N SER A 106 7.13 29.25 -12.32
CA SER A 106 6.25 29.62 -13.43
C SER A 106 5.12 30.57 -13.04
N GLY A 107 4.77 30.67 -11.74
CA GLY A 107 3.72 31.55 -11.25
C GLY A 107 2.28 31.16 -11.64
N ILE A 108 2.07 29.99 -12.26
CA ILE A 108 0.75 29.55 -12.75
C ILE A 108 -0.31 29.41 -11.65
N LEU A 109 0.12 29.23 -10.39
CA LEU A 109 -0.75 29.06 -9.23
C LEU A 109 -1.09 30.37 -8.50
N GLY A 110 -0.53 31.50 -8.94
CA GLY A 110 -0.77 32.82 -8.34
C GLY A 110 -0.49 32.85 -6.84
N LYS A 111 -1.54 32.96 -6.02
CA LYS A 111 -1.46 33.01 -4.54
C LYS A 111 -1.29 31.65 -3.86
N TYR A 112 -1.40 30.56 -4.61
CA TYR A 112 -1.33 29.21 -4.06
C TYR A 112 0.06 28.62 -4.23
N LYS A 113 0.51 27.87 -3.23
CA LYS A 113 1.77 27.11 -3.28
C LYS A 113 1.46 25.62 -3.19
N LEU A 114 1.78 24.87 -4.24
CA LEU A 114 1.62 23.42 -4.26
C LEU A 114 2.77 22.76 -3.48
N GLN A 115 2.44 21.82 -2.60
CA GLN A 115 3.41 21.08 -1.80
C GLN A 115 2.83 19.74 -1.33
N TYR A 116 3.69 18.84 -0.86
CA TYR A 116 3.31 17.65 -0.11
C TYR A 116 4.01 17.67 1.25
N THR A 117 3.42 17.05 2.28
CA THR A 117 3.98 17.11 3.64
C THR A 117 5.14 16.14 3.81
N GLU A 118 4.97 14.92 3.33
CA GLU A 118 5.97 13.85 3.39
C GLU A 118 5.72 12.86 2.26
N ALA A 119 6.78 12.21 1.78
CA ALA A 119 6.66 11.10 0.85
C ALA A 119 6.34 9.84 1.65
N LEU A 120 5.17 9.26 1.41
CA LEU A 120 4.73 8.04 2.09
C LEU A 120 5.26 6.81 1.36
N ASP A 121 5.73 5.83 2.11
CA ASP A 121 6.17 4.56 1.57
C ASP A 121 5.07 3.50 1.71
N SER A 122 4.59 3.02 0.56
CA SER A 122 3.60 1.95 0.48
C SER A 122 4.20 0.55 0.42
N GLN A 123 5.53 0.42 0.28
CA GLN A 123 6.28 -0.83 0.04
C GLN A 123 5.67 -1.77 -1.01
N CYS A 124 4.86 -1.25 -1.94
CA CYS A 124 4.12 -2.03 -2.93
C CYS A 124 3.23 -3.11 -2.27
N ASP A 125 2.73 -2.84 -1.07
CA ASP A 125 1.84 -3.72 -0.32
C ASP A 125 0.42 -3.15 -0.21
N ARG A 126 -0.58 -4.04 -0.24
CA ARG A 126 -2.00 -3.62 -0.20
C ARG A 126 -2.37 -2.99 1.13
N THR A 127 -2.00 -3.63 2.22
CA THR A 127 -2.41 -3.23 3.57
C THR A 127 -1.65 -1.96 3.97
N GLN A 128 -0.34 -1.95 3.75
CA GLN A 128 0.47 -0.80 4.13
C GLN A 128 0.08 0.47 3.34
N SER A 129 -0.21 0.35 2.04
CA SER A 129 -0.66 1.51 1.25
C SER A 129 -1.96 2.14 1.78
N LEU A 130 -2.89 1.30 2.23
CA LEU A 130 -4.16 1.72 2.80
C LEU A 130 -3.98 2.38 4.16
N ASP A 131 -3.14 1.80 5.01
CA ASP A 131 -2.81 2.34 6.34
C ASP A 131 -2.12 3.71 6.22
N MET A 132 -1.14 3.84 5.32
CA MET A 132 -0.46 5.12 5.04
C MET A 132 -1.42 6.16 4.48
N PHE A 133 -2.33 5.78 3.59
CA PHE A 133 -3.35 6.68 3.09
C PHE A 133 -4.28 7.17 4.21
N HIS A 134 -4.77 6.26 5.05
CA HIS A 134 -5.62 6.61 6.19
C HIS A 134 -4.92 7.54 7.18
N GLU A 135 -3.63 7.30 7.44
CA GLU A 135 -2.84 8.15 8.31
C GLU A 135 -2.63 9.54 7.70
N ALA A 136 -2.30 9.61 6.41
CA ALA A 136 -2.07 10.87 5.71
C ALA A 136 -3.34 11.72 5.59
N VAL A 137 -4.49 11.08 5.38
CA VAL A 137 -5.78 11.78 5.41
C VAL A 137 -6.08 12.25 6.82
N ARG A 138 -5.82 11.48 7.87
CA ARG A 138 -6.14 11.89 9.26
C ARG A 138 -5.14 12.88 9.86
N LYS A 139 -4.00 13.10 9.20
CA LYS A 139 -2.89 13.88 9.74
C LYS A 139 -3.32 15.29 10.15
N ARG A 140 -2.92 15.69 11.35
CA ARG A 140 -3.16 17.02 11.91
C ARG A 140 -1.85 17.78 12.08
N LYS A 141 -1.90 19.10 11.91
CA LYS A 141 -0.80 20.01 12.21
C LYS A 141 -1.29 21.01 13.26
N GLY A 142 -0.96 20.75 14.53
CA GLY A 142 -1.56 21.45 15.66
C GLY A 142 -3.05 21.13 15.80
N GLU A 143 -3.88 22.14 15.98
CA GLU A 143 -5.33 22.01 16.11
C GLU A 143 -6.06 21.87 14.77
N THR A 144 -5.37 22.11 13.65
CA THR A 144 -5.98 22.15 12.31
C THR A 144 -5.68 20.89 11.49
N PHE A 145 -6.69 20.44 10.76
CA PHE A 145 -6.57 19.35 9.80
C PHE A 145 -5.78 19.78 8.56
N VAL A 146 -4.87 18.92 8.07
CA VAL A 146 -4.17 19.21 6.82
C VAL A 146 -5.11 18.88 5.65
N GLN A 147 -5.69 19.91 5.04
CA GLN A 147 -6.54 19.71 3.86
C GLN A 147 -5.68 19.25 2.69
N ASN A 148 -5.89 17.99 2.26
CA ASN A 148 -5.33 17.46 1.03
C ASN A 148 -6.31 17.69 -0.12
N ILE A 149 -5.80 18.08 -1.29
CA ILE A 149 -6.62 18.34 -2.49
C ILE A 149 -6.64 17.16 -3.46
N ALA A 150 -5.62 16.31 -3.42
CA ALA A 150 -5.44 15.18 -4.33
C ALA A 150 -4.45 14.16 -3.74
N ILE A 151 -4.41 13.00 -4.36
CA ILE A 151 -3.44 11.93 -4.10
C ILE A 151 -2.63 11.74 -5.39
N ILE A 152 -1.31 11.73 -5.30
CA ILE A 152 -0.40 11.38 -6.38
C ILE A 152 0.36 10.12 -5.97
N GLY A 153 0.20 9.05 -6.75
CA GLY A 153 0.63 7.70 -6.40
C GLY A 153 -0.56 6.75 -6.21
N ALA A 154 -0.34 5.48 -5.84
CA ALA A 154 0.97 4.86 -5.66
C ALA A 154 1.64 4.53 -7.01
N GLY A 155 2.95 4.28 -6.99
CA GLY A 155 3.67 3.80 -8.18
C GLY A 155 3.29 2.36 -8.50
N CYS A 156 3.28 1.50 -7.48
CA CYS A 156 2.96 0.08 -7.60
C CYS A 156 1.47 -0.19 -7.80
N SER A 157 1.13 -1.02 -8.79
CA SER A 157 -0.23 -1.49 -9.05
C SER A 157 -0.92 -2.12 -7.83
N VAL A 158 -0.20 -2.96 -7.06
CA VAL A 158 -0.73 -3.64 -5.86
C VAL A 158 -1.16 -2.64 -4.78
N ALA A 159 -0.36 -1.60 -4.55
CA ALA A 159 -0.64 -0.54 -3.58
C ALA A 159 -1.73 0.44 -4.08
N THR A 160 -1.79 0.69 -5.39
CA THR A 160 -2.76 1.64 -5.96
C THR A 160 -4.20 1.13 -5.87
N LEU A 161 -4.44 -0.17 -6.08
CA LEU A 161 -5.79 -0.74 -6.10
C LEU A 161 -6.64 -0.42 -4.85
N PRO A 162 -6.20 -0.73 -3.60
CA PRO A 162 -7.01 -0.46 -2.42
C PRO A 162 -7.24 1.03 -2.19
N VAL A 163 -6.22 1.87 -2.42
CA VAL A 163 -6.34 3.32 -2.23
C VAL A 163 -7.29 3.93 -3.28
N ALA A 164 -7.19 3.49 -4.54
CA ALA A 164 -8.06 3.93 -5.63
C ALA A 164 -9.52 3.49 -5.42
N GLU A 165 -9.73 2.36 -4.77
CA GLU A 165 -11.06 1.87 -4.44
C GLU A 165 -11.75 2.79 -3.42
N ILE A 166 -11.02 3.38 -2.49
CA ILE A 166 -11.63 4.18 -1.41
C ILE A 166 -11.50 5.69 -1.56
N CYS A 167 -10.60 6.19 -2.40
CA CYS A 167 -10.32 7.63 -2.49
C CYS A 167 -11.55 8.48 -2.88
N HIS A 168 -12.49 7.90 -3.62
CA HIS A 168 -13.75 8.55 -3.98
C HIS A 168 -14.65 8.84 -2.76
N TYR A 169 -14.61 8.05 -1.69
CA TYR A 169 -15.36 8.32 -0.45
C TYR A 169 -14.84 9.55 0.29
N TYR A 170 -13.57 9.89 0.10
CA TYR A 170 -12.95 11.09 0.66
C TYR A 170 -13.05 12.32 -0.27
N ASN A 171 -13.72 12.19 -1.42
CA ASN A 171 -13.75 13.21 -2.48
C ASN A 171 -12.35 13.65 -2.94
N LEU A 172 -11.37 12.74 -2.86
CA LEU A 172 -9.99 12.99 -3.30
C LEU A 172 -9.77 12.38 -4.68
N PRO A 173 -9.46 13.18 -5.72
CA PRO A 173 -8.98 12.65 -6.97
C PRO A 173 -7.58 12.04 -6.76
N MET A 174 -7.36 10.88 -7.34
CA MET A 174 -6.10 10.15 -7.29
C MET A 174 -5.47 10.11 -8.67
N LEU A 175 -4.17 10.37 -8.76
CA LEU A 175 -3.37 10.27 -9.97
C LEU A 175 -2.25 9.24 -9.76
N SER A 176 -2.45 8.04 -10.30
CA SER A 176 -1.44 6.98 -10.32
C SER A 176 -0.44 7.20 -11.45
N TRP A 177 0.85 7.27 -11.13
CA TRP A 177 1.86 7.69 -12.10
C TRP A 177 2.57 6.50 -12.78
N SER A 178 2.64 5.33 -12.15
CA SER A 178 3.30 4.13 -12.69
C SER A 178 2.47 2.85 -12.65
N SER A 179 1.21 2.91 -12.22
CA SER A 179 0.38 1.70 -12.08
C SER A 179 -0.27 1.29 -13.40
N THR A 180 0.01 0.06 -13.83
CA THR A 180 -0.35 -0.50 -15.14
C THR A 180 -1.49 -1.53 -15.09
N ALA A 181 -1.97 -1.88 -13.88
CA ALA A 181 -3.00 -2.90 -13.69
C ALA A 181 -4.22 -2.70 -14.61
N ALA A 182 -4.64 -3.81 -15.20
CA ALA A 182 -5.86 -3.93 -16.01
C ALA A 182 -7.11 -3.40 -15.26
N GLU A 183 -7.24 -3.77 -13.98
CA GLU A 183 -8.33 -3.44 -13.06
C GLU A 183 -8.64 -1.95 -13.01
N LEU A 184 -7.61 -1.10 -12.97
CA LEU A 184 -7.72 0.35 -12.82
C LEU A 184 -8.45 1.03 -13.99
N SER A 185 -8.65 0.32 -15.10
CA SER A 185 -9.45 0.79 -16.25
C SER A 185 -10.96 0.80 -15.94
N ASN A 186 -11.41 0.05 -14.93
CA ASN A 186 -12.82 -0.04 -14.58
C ASN A 186 -13.31 1.23 -13.86
N ARG A 187 -13.87 2.16 -14.63
CA ARG A 187 -14.42 3.43 -14.13
C ARG A 187 -15.61 3.28 -13.19
N ARG A 188 -16.34 2.14 -13.22
CA ARG A 188 -17.46 1.93 -12.29
C ARG A 188 -16.96 1.73 -10.87
N LYS A 189 -15.85 1.01 -10.72
CA LYS A 189 -15.16 0.73 -9.45
C LYS A 189 -14.22 1.87 -9.04
N PHE A 190 -13.37 2.33 -9.97
CA PHE A 190 -12.34 3.34 -9.72
C PHE A 190 -12.72 4.68 -10.37
N ARG A 191 -13.69 5.39 -9.78
CA ARG A 191 -14.28 6.61 -10.36
C ARG A 191 -13.35 7.82 -10.30
N SER A 192 -12.60 7.99 -9.22
CA SER A 192 -11.76 9.17 -8.97
C SER A 192 -10.28 8.94 -9.25
N ASN A 193 -9.89 7.77 -9.77
CA ASN A 193 -8.50 7.45 -10.09
C ASN A 193 -8.18 7.75 -11.56
N TYR A 194 -7.13 8.50 -11.83
CA TYR A 194 -6.57 8.75 -13.14
C TYR A 194 -5.16 8.15 -13.20
N ARG A 195 -4.66 7.82 -14.39
CA ARG A 195 -3.33 7.25 -14.52
C ARG A 195 -2.56 7.83 -15.70
N LEU A 196 -1.24 7.94 -15.53
CA LEU A 196 -0.32 8.37 -16.58
C LEU A 196 0.19 7.17 -17.40
N ALA A 197 0.44 6.03 -16.73
CA ALA A 197 0.90 4.82 -17.38
C ALA A 197 -0.24 4.13 -18.17
N PRO A 198 0.04 3.58 -19.36
CA PRO A 198 -0.94 2.80 -20.12
C PRO A 198 -1.32 1.50 -19.41
N SER A 199 -2.48 0.95 -19.77
CA SER A 199 -2.90 -0.37 -19.26
C SER A 199 -2.06 -1.49 -19.86
N GLU A 200 -1.75 -2.51 -19.06
CA GLU A 200 -1.18 -3.77 -19.57
C GLU A 200 -2.08 -4.49 -20.61
N LYS A 201 -3.40 -4.22 -20.61
CA LYS A 201 -4.32 -4.73 -21.65
C LYS A 201 -3.93 -4.32 -23.06
N LEU A 202 -3.17 -3.23 -23.22
CA LEU A 202 -2.73 -2.76 -24.54
C LEU A 202 -1.62 -3.63 -25.14
N HIS A 203 -1.01 -4.54 -24.36
CA HIS A 203 -0.05 -5.49 -24.90
C HIS A 203 -0.71 -6.61 -25.72
N SER A 204 -1.94 -7.02 -25.37
CA SER A 204 -2.63 -8.14 -26.01
C SER A 204 -2.87 -7.93 -27.52
N PRO A 205 -3.33 -6.75 -27.99
CA PRO A 205 -3.44 -6.48 -29.43
C PRO A 205 -2.10 -6.52 -30.17
N GLY A 206 -1.02 -6.04 -29.54
CA GLY A 206 0.33 -6.07 -30.11
C GLY A 206 0.85 -7.50 -30.31
N LEU A 207 0.66 -8.35 -29.31
CA LEU A 207 1.00 -9.77 -29.41
C LEU A 207 0.14 -10.48 -30.47
N ALA A 208 -1.15 -10.19 -30.53
CA ALA A 208 -2.04 -10.73 -31.55
C ALA A 208 -1.64 -10.31 -32.98
N ALA A 209 -1.16 -9.08 -33.16
CA ALA A 209 -0.63 -8.61 -34.44
C ALA A 209 0.64 -9.39 -34.84
N LEU A 210 1.53 -9.66 -33.88
CA LEU A 210 2.74 -10.44 -34.09
C LEU A 210 2.43 -11.89 -34.51
N ILE A 211 1.51 -12.55 -33.79
CA ILE A 211 1.06 -13.92 -34.10
C ILE A 211 0.51 -14.01 -35.52
N ARG A 212 -0.30 -13.03 -35.93
CA ARG A 212 -0.86 -12.96 -37.30
C ARG A 212 0.22 -12.71 -38.34
N HIS A 213 1.18 -11.83 -38.05
CA HIS A 213 2.26 -11.50 -38.97
C HIS A 213 3.13 -12.71 -39.29
N TYR A 214 3.48 -13.52 -38.29
CA TYR A 214 4.29 -14.74 -38.47
C TYR A 214 3.48 -16.02 -38.71
N GLN A 215 2.16 -15.92 -38.81
CA GLN A 215 1.24 -17.04 -39.05
C GLN A 215 1.43 -18.21 -38.06
N TRP A 216 1.68 -17.93 -36.78
CA TRP A 216 1.80 -18.99 -35.78
C TRP A 216 0.46 -19.70 -35.57
N ALA A 217 0.42 -20.99 -35.86
CA ALA A 217 -0.80 -21.80 -35.77
C ALA A 217 -1.15 -22.24 -34.34
N GLN A 218 -0.17 -22.24 -33.43
CA GLN A 218 -0.35 -22.69 -32.04
C GLN A 218 0.46 -21.81 -31.10
N VAL A 219 -0.16 -21.39 -30.00
CA VAL A 219 0.46 -20.63 -28.92
C VAL A 219 -0.03 -21.16 -27.58
N ALA A 220 0.83 -21.13 -26.57
CA ALA A 220 0.49 -21.48 -25.20
C ALA A 220 0.86 -20.29 -24.29
N MET A 221 0.02 -20.03 -23.27
CA MET A 221 0.26 -18.99 -22.29
C MET A 221 0.48 -19.61 -20.92
N LEU A 222 1.54 -19.17 -20.24
CA LEU A 222 1.82 -19.50 -18.84
C LEU A 222 1.66 -18.20 -18.04
N THR A 223 0.81 -18.23 -17.03
CA THR A 223 0.54 -17.08 -16.18
C THR A 223 0.69 -17.46 -14.71
N GLN A 224 1.10 -16.49 -13.90
CA GLN A 224 0.97 -16.58 -12.46
C GLN A 224 -0.49 -16.29 -12.07
N LEU A 225 -0.99 -16.96 -11.03
CA LEU A 225 -2.33 -16.76 -10.47
C LEU A 225 -2.35 -15.55 -9.53
N GLU A 226 -2.02 -14.39 -10.07
CA GLU A 226 -2.14 -13.10 -9.40
C GLU A 226 -3.23 -12.29 -10.09
N SER A 227 -4.03 -11.56 -9.31
CA SER A 227 -5.11 -10.69 -9.82
C SER A 227 -4.68 -9.79 -10.98
N LEU A 228 -3.47 -9.23 -10.90
CA LEU A 228 -2.86 -8.39 -11.94
C LEU A 228 -2.79 -9.07 -13.32
N PHE A 229 -2.46 -10.36 -13.37
CA PHE A 229 -2.22 -11.08 -14.62
C PHE A 229 -3.47 -11.77 -15.17
N ILE A 230 -4.36 -12.23 -14.29
CA ILE A 230 -5.59 -12.93 -14.69
C ILE A 230 -6.51 -11.98 -15.48
N GLU A 231 -6.59 -10.71 -15.08
CA GLU A 231 -7.45 -9.72 -15.74
C GLU A 231 -7.06 -9.37 -17.18
N VAL A 232 -5.81 -9.62 -17.57
CA VAL A 232 -5.34 -9.39 -18.93
C VAL A 232 -5.80 -10.52 -19.86
N LEU A 233 -6.03 -11.72 -19.32
CA LEU A 233 -6.41 -12.91 -20.08
C LEU A 233 -7.92 -13.01 -20.35
N THR A 234 -8.75 -12.37 -19.53
CA THR A 234 -10.21 -12.49 -19.58
C THR A 234 -10.92 -11.36 -20.33
N SER A 235 -10.16 -10.41 -20.92
CA SER A 235 -10.72 -9.27 -21.66
C SER A 235 -10.46 -9.33 -23.15
#